data_AF-N1Z9M4-F1
#
_entry.id   AF-N1Z9M4-F1
#
_cell.length_a   1.000
_cell.length_b   1.000
_cell.length_c   1.000
_cell.angle_alpha   90.00
_cell.angle_beta   90.00
_cell.angle_gamma   90.00
#
_symmetry.space_group_name_H-M   'P 1'
#
loop_
_entity.id
_entity.type
_entity.pdbx_description
1 polymer ?
#
loop_
_entity_poly.entity_id
_entity_poly.type
_entity_poly.pdbx_seq_one_letter_code
_entity_poly.pdbx_strand_id
1 'polypeptide(L)'
;MTWDKSANCYNAYGYNNNASGSWINGYLEHTVDVNNYVANAYGLYNMHGNVAEWVWDWYSNYNTSVSSNPTGVASGNYKVVKGGGWNDFPKHIRSAYRSAFPANVPLYNIGIRLVRNVENVSGTVVSIDNTISSVSPAKTLIVYFSQTGNTDGFAKIIQKVAGADIFRIERVIPYSATHNSQGLYAEALTEQRQNTIPELKLYVEDVGLNINEYDTILLGYCNWWASIPAPVRTFLTH
;
A
#
# COMPACT_ATOMS: atom_id res chain seq x y z
N MET A 1 17.51 27.83 -3.45
CA MET A 1 16.07 27.49 -3.41
C MET A 1 15.62 27.69 -1.98
N THR A 2 15.03 28.84 -1.65
CA THR A 2 14.82 29.33 -0.26
C THR A 2 13.39 29.20 0.25
N TRP A 3 12.49 28.61 -0.55
CA TRP A 3 11.04 28.56 -0.27
C TRP A 3 10.59 27.33 0.53
N ASP A 4 11.43 26.29 0.65
CA ASP A 4 11.07 25.05 1.32
C ASP A 4 10.99 25.18 2.85
N LYS A 5 11.64 26.22 3.42
CA LYS A 5 11.76 26.46 4.87
C LYS A 5 10.44 26.76 5.59
N SER A 6 9.33 26.82 4.87
CA SER A 6 8.01 27.18 5.41
C SER A 6 6.93 26.16 5.07
N ALA A 7 7.29 24.91 4.77
CA ALA A 7 6.32 23.83 4.58
C ALA A 7 5.83 23.23 5.90
N ASN A 8 4.52 23.04 6.05
CA ASN A 8 3.94 22.25 7.14
C ASN A 8 4.07 20.75 6.80
N CYS A 9 5.02 20.05 7.42
CA CYS A 9 5.31 18.63 7.17
C CYS A 9 5.96 17.94 8.39
N TYR A 10 6.06 16.61 8.36
CA TYR A 10 6.68 15.81 9.41
C TYR A 10 8.21 15.82 9.28
N ASN A 11 8.87 16.80 9.90
CA ASN A 11 10.30 17.02 9.74
C ASN A 11 11.16 16.32 10.82
N ALA A 12 11.26 14.99 10.76
CA ALA A 12 12.22 14.25 11.61
C ALA A 12 13.70 14.36 11.14
N TYR A 13 13.98 14.85 9.91
CA TYR A 13 15.31 14.70 9.26
C TYR A 13 15.87 15.92 8.49
N GLY A 14 15.43 17.14 8.79
CA GLY A 14 16.26 18.33 8.62
C GLY A 14 16.13 19.19 7.36
N TYR A 15 15.01 19.11 6.64
CA TYR A 15 14.74 20.02 5.51
C TYR A 15 14.34 21.43 5.98
N ASN A 16 13.65 21.54 7.12
CA ASN A 16 13.24 22.81 7.76
C ASN A 16 14.03 23.08 9.04
N ASN A 17 15.33 22.83 9.00
CA ASN A 17 16.21 23.18 10.10
C ASN A 17 16.83 24.55 9.87
N ASN A 18 17.01 25.31 10.95
CA ASN A 18 17.87 26.48 10.92
C ASN A 18 19.35 26.06 10.76
N ALA A 19 20.26 27.04 10.67
CA ALA A 19 21.69 26.77 10.51
C ALA A 19 22.30 25.91 11.65
N SER A 20 21.63 25.81 12.81
CA SER A 20 22.04 24.97 13.94
C SER A 20 21.39 23.59 13.96
N GLY A 21 20.65 23.19 12.92
CA GLY A 21 19.96 21.90 12.90
C GLY A 21 18.68 21.86 13.75
N SER A 22 18.26 22.98 14.33
CA SER A 22 17.07 23.09 15.16
C SER A 22 15.83 23.34 14.30
N TRP A 23 14.70 22.81 14.75
CA TRP A 23 13.43 22.84 14.03
C TRP A 23 12.94 24.27 13.87
N ILE A 24 12.62 24.68 12.65
CA ILE A 24 11.87 25.91 12.40
C ILE A 24 10.38 25.55 12.56
N ASN A 25 9.70 26.13 13.56
CA ASN A 25 8.25 26.05 13.83
C ASN A 25 7.66 24.71 14.35
N GLY A 26 8.47 23.67 14.61
CA GLY A 26 7.97 22.41 15.19
C GLY A 26 7.12 21.56 14.22
N TYR A 27 6.72 20.36 14.65
CA TYR A 27 5.70 19.57 13.95
C TYR A 27 4.33 19.94 14.51
N LEU A 28 3.45 20.43 13.64
CA LEU A 28 2.16 20.97 14.06
C LEU A 28 1.11 19.88 14.31
N GLU A 29 1.22 18.70 13.68
CA GLU A 29 0.25 17.60 13.80
C GLU A 29 -1.17 17.90 13.28
N HIS A 30 -1.36 19.00 12.55
CA HIS A 30 -2.62 19.39 11.94
C HIS A 30 -2.41 20.26 10.70
N THR A 31 -3.49 20.49 9.95
CA THR A 31 -3.51 21.45 8.84
C THR A 31 -3.46 22.89 9.35
N VAL A 32 -3.01 23.81 8.50
CA VAL A 32 -3.05 25.24 8.74
C VAL A 32 -3.90 25.95 7.69
N ASP A 33 -4.21 27.23 7.93
CA ASP A 33 -4.93 28.08 6.98
C ASP A 33 -4.29 28.04 5.59
N VAL A 34 -5.11 28.05 4.55
CA VAL A 34 -4.67 27.83 3.15
C VAL A 34 -3.69 28.89 2.64
N ASN A 35 -3.68 30.08 3.25
CA ASN A 35 -2.80 31.19 2.96
C ASN A 35 -1.69 31.38 4.01
N ASN A 36 -1.51 30.41 4.92
CA ASN A 36 -0.39 30.42 5.83
C ASN A 36 0.92 30.23 5.03
N TYR A 37 2.00 30.83 5.54
CA TYR A 37 3.32 30.92 4.90
C TYR A 37 3.37 31.77 3.62
N VAL A 38 4.58 31.92 3.08
CA VAL A 38 4.85 32.76 1.90
C VAL A 38 4.48 32.00 0.63
N ALA A 39 3.69 32.62 -0.23
CA ALA A 39 3.40 32.09 -1.55
C ALA A 39 4.67 31.97 -2.41
N ASN A 40 4.68 31.02 -3.34
CA ASN A 40 5.73 30.96 -4.35
C ASN A 40 5.62 32.13 -5.36
N ALA A 41 6.55 32.22 -6.32
CA ALA A 41 6.58 33.28 -7.34
C ALA A 41 5.32 33.37 -8.22
N TYR A 42 4.45 32.36 -8.19
CA TYR A 42 3.17 32.32 -8.91
C TYR A 42 1.97 32.69 -8.02
N GLY A 43 2.20 33.11 -6.77
CA GLY A 43 1.13 33.42 -5.82
C GLY A 43 0.44 32.18 -5.24
N LEU A 44 1.05 30.99 -5.35
CA LEU A 44 0.49 29.74 -4.83
C LEU A 44 1.04 29.45 -3.42
N TYR A 45 0.12 29.24 -2.48
CA TYR A 45 0.41 28.89 -1.09
C TYR A 45 0.36 27.37 -0.89
N ASN A 46 1.15 26.88 0.07
CA ASN A 46 1.11 25.48 0.53
C ASN A 46 1.25 24.44 -0.59
N MET A 47 2.08 24.72 -1.60
CA MET A 47 2.40 23.74 -2.65
C MET A 47 3.28 22.57 -2.14
N HIS A 48 3.83 22.72 -0.93
CA HIS A 48 4.65 21.75 -0.23
C HIS A 48 4.10 21.59 1.20
N GLY A 49 3.58 20.40 1.52
CA GLY A 49 2.99 20.12 2.83
C GLY A 49 1.55 20.62 2.99
N ASN A 50 1.11 20.75 4.23
CA ASN A 50 -0.28 20.96 4.65
C ASN A 50 -1.18 19.78 4.27
N VAL A 51 -1.61 19.67 3.02
CA VAL A 51 -2.33 18.50 2.50
C VAL A 51 -1.77 18.15 1.12
N ALA A 52 -1.70 16.86 0.80
CA ALA A 52 -1.45 16.46 -0.57
C ALA A 52 -2.65 16.86 -1.45
N GLU A 53 -2.42 17.13 -2.73
CA GLU A 53 -3.48 17.54 -3.65
C GLU A 53 -3.69 16.47 -4.71
N TRP A 54 -4.93 16.01 -4.89
CA TRP A 54 -5.30 15.16 -6.01
C TRP A 54 -5.02 15.86 -7.35
N VAL A 55 -4.49 15.10 -8.30
CA VAL A 55 -4.40 15.53 -9.71
C VAL A 55 -5.21 14.61 -10.62
N TRP A 56 -5.45 15.07 -11.83
CA TRP A 56 -6.25 14.34 -12.82
C TRP A 56 -5.67 12.97 -13.18
N ASP A 57 -4.35 12.85 -13.28
CA ASP A 57 -3.67 11.67 -13.80
C ASP A 57 -3.88 10.38 -12.97
N TRP A 58 -3.98 9.25 -13.67
CA TRP A 58 -3.73 7.93 -13.09
C TRP A 58 -2.22 7.71 -12.91
N TYR A 59 -1.85 7.04 -11.82
CA TYR A 59 -0.46 6.72 -11.52
C TYR A 59 0.06 5.67 -12.51
N SER A 60 1.08 6.08 -13.27
CA SER A 60 1.78 5.25 -14.25
C SER A 60 3.20 5.78 -14.43
N ASN A 61 4.02 5.04 -15.18
CA ASN A 61 5.33 5.48 -15.62
C ASN A 61 5.19 6.77 -16.43
N TYR A 62 6.07 7.74 -16.18
CA TYR A 62 6.13 8.93 -17.01
C TYR A 62 6.61 8.56 -18.42
N ASN A 63 5.91 9.09 -19.43
CA ASN A 63 6.46 9.13 -20.77
C ASN A 63 7.58 10.18 -20.79
N THR A 64 8.79 9.78 -21.19
CA THR A 64 9.96 10.67 -21.29
C THR A 64 9.99 11.46 -22.61
N SER A 65 9.07 11.16 -23.53
CA SER A 65 8.92 11.90 -24.78
C SER A 65 8.37 13.29 -24.52
N VAL A 66 8.86 14.28 -25.27
CA VAL A 66 8.31 15.63 -25.25
C VAL A 66 6.84 15.58 -25.68
N SER A 67 5.97 16.17 -24.85
CA SER A 67 4.53 16.23 -25.12
C SER A 67 3.99 17.60 -24.73
N SER A 68 2.90 18.01 -25.37
CA SER A 68 2.16 19.22 -25.02
C SER A 68 0.86 18.81 -24.33
N ASN A 69 0.59 19.39 -23.15
CA ASN A 69 -0.60 19.13 -22.32
C ASN A 69 -0.94 17.64 -22.12
N PRO A 70 -0.03 16.83 -21.55
CA PRO A 70 -0.31 15.42 -21.30
C PRO A 70 -1.46 15.24 -20.31
N THR A 71 -2.33 14.27 -20.58
CA THR A 71 -3.53 13.97 -19.76
C THR A 71 -3.38 12.69 -18.93
N GLY A 72 -2.16 12.13 -18.85
CA GLY A 72 -1.90 10.83 -18.24
C GLY A 72 -2.48 9.66 -19.04
N VAL A 73 -2.44 8.46 -18.46
CA VAL A 73 -3.10 7.27 -19.03
C VAL A 73 -4.62 7.36 -18.82
N ALA A 74 -5.41 6.78 -19.73
CA ALA A 74 -6.88 6.89 -19.69
C ALA A 74 -7.53 6.13 -18.52
N SER A 75 -6.85 5.11 -17.99
CA SER A 75 -7.38 4.23 -16.94
C SER A 75 -6.31 3.81 -15.94
N GLY A 76 -6.69 3.56 -14.69
CA GLY A 76 -5.76 3.07 -13.67
C GLY A 76 -6.44 2.64 -12.37
N ASN A 77 -5.63 2.17 -11.42
CA ASN A 77 -6.09 1.71 -10.09
C ASN A 77 -5.85 2.76 -8.99
N TYR A 78 -4.92 3.70 -9.21
CA TYR A 78 -4.51 4.70 -8.23
C TYR A 78 -4.38 6.07 -8.89
N LYS A 79 -4.99 7.09 -8.29
CA LYS A 79 -4.82 8.48 -8.70
C LYS A 79 -3.53 9.05 -8.15
N VAL A 80 -2.90 9.94 -8.92
CA VAL A 80 -1.70 10.65 -8.47
C VAL A 80 -2.10 11.73 -7.46
N VAL A 81 -1.29 11.87 -6.41
CA VAL A 81 -1.31 13.05 -5.52
C VAL A 81 0.07 13.69 -5.46
N LYS A 82 0.10 15.00 -5.25
CA LYS A 82 1.34 15.80 -5.17
C LYS A 82 1.36 16.72 -3.95
N GLY A 83 2.51 17.29 -3.64
CA GLY A 83 2.69 18.29 -2.56
C GLY A 83 2.92 17.70 -1.17
N GLY A 84 2.36 16.52 -0.88
CA GLY A 84 2.49 15.82 0.42
C GLY A 84 1.77 16.53 1.57
N GLY A 85 1.49 15.81 2.66
CA GLY A 85 0.72 16.31 3.79
C GLY A 85 1.55 16.84 4.96
N TRP A 86 0.87 17.44 5.94
CA TRP A 86 1.45 17.80 7.23
C TRP A 86 2.13 16.62 7.92
N ASN A 87 1.66 15.39 7.70
CA ASN A 87 2.18 14.15 8.26
C ASN A 87 3.27 13.46 7.39
N ASP A 88 3.69 14.06 6.28
CA ASP A 88 4.67 13.47 5.37
C ASP A 88 6.11 13.92 5.65
N PHE A 89 7.07 13.05 5.36
CA PHE A 89 8.49 13.39 5.44
C PHE A 89 8.87 14.44 4.38
N PRO A 90 9.93 15.26 4.61
CA PRO A 90 10.28 16.32 3.68
C PRO A 90 10.66 15.83 2.27
N LYS A 91 11.22 14.63 2.16
CA LYS A 91 11.51 14.01 0.85
C LYS A 91 10.25 13.73 0.01
N HIS A 92 9.07 13.64 0.64
CA HIS A 92 7.78 13.37 0.02
C HIS A 92 6.99 14.65 -0.33
N ILE A 93 7.40 15.83 0.17
CA ILE A 93 6.73 17.09 -0.19
C ILE A 93 7.38 17.80 -1.38
N ARG A 94 8.50 17.26 -1.91
CA ARG A 94 9.22 17.86 -3.05
C ARG A 94 8.33 17.94 -4.30
N SER A 95 8.51 18.98 -5.10
CA SER A 95 7.73 19.19 -6.35
C SER A 95 7.71 17.99 -7.30
N ALA A 96 8.84 17.27 -7.41
CA ALA A 96 8.97 16.10 -8.28
C ALA A 96 8.42 14.79 -7.66
N TYR A 97 8.11 14.78 -6.36
CA TYR A 97 7.55 13.60 -5.72
C TYR A 97 6.09 13.40 -6.11
N ARG A 98 5.70 12.14 -6.26
CA ARG A 98 4.34 11.71 -6.56
C ARG A 98 4.02 10.51 -5.69
N SER A 99 2.85 10.54 -5.07
CA SER A 99 2.27 9.37 -4.40
C SER A 99 1.02 8.91 -5.16
N ALA A 100 0.52 7.74 -4.80
CA ALA A 100 -0.57 7.07 -5.49
C ALA A 100 -1.56 6.51 -4.46
N PHE A 101 -2.84 6.85 -4.59
CA PHE A 101 -3.89 6.40 -3.69
C PHE A 101 -5.15 6.00 -4.47
N PRO A 102 -5.97 5.05 -3.96
CA PRO A 102 -7.23 4.68 -4.60
C PRO A 102 -8.17 5.88 -4.70
N ALA A 103 -8.86 6.03 -5.83
CA ALA A 103 -9.70 7.21 -6.10
C ALA A 103 -10.93 7.32 -5.18
N ASN A 104 -11.37 6.19 -4.62
CA ASN A 104 -12.60 6.06 -3.83
C ASN A 104 -12.36 5.98 -2.31
N VAL A 105 -11.12 6.16 -1.84
CA VAL A 105 -10.79 6.10 -0.41
C VAL A 105 -10.64 7.54 0.13
N PRO A 106 -11.50 7.97 1.08
CA PRO A 106 -11.36 9.28 1.70
C PRO A 106 -10.13 9.28 2.63
N LEU A 107 -9.29 10.29 2.49
CA LEU A 107 -8.08 10.47 3.29
C LEU A 107 -8.04 11.88 3.85
N TYR A 108 -7.84 12.00 5.16
CA TYR A 108 -7.92 13.27 5.90
C TYR A 108 -6.78 14.25 5.58
N ASN A 109 -5.72 13.78 4.93
CA ASN A 109 -4.53 14.55 4.57
C ASN A 109 -4.42 14.81 3.05
N ILE A 110 -5.50 14.58 2.28
CA ILE A 110 -5.54 14.82 0.84
C ILE A 110 -6.71 15.74 0.48
N GLY A 111 -6.41 16.88 -0.13
CA GLY A 111 -7.37 17.87 -0.62
C GLY A 111 -7.35 18.02 -2.14
N ILE A 112 -7.85 19.15 -2.61
CA ILE A 112 -7.87 19.54 -4.03
C ILE A 112 -7.51 21.00 -4.20
N ARG A 113 -6.93 21.33 -5.36
CA ARG A 113 -6.80 22.69 -5.86
C ARG A 113 -7.37 22.75 -7.25
N LEU A 114 -8.25 23.72 -7.47
CA LEU A 114 -8.90 23.89 -8.77
C LEU A 114 -7.95 24.54 -9.77
N VAL A 115 -7.99 24.03 -10.99
CA VAL A 115 -7.35 24.62 -12.17
C VAL A 115 -8.39 24.79 -13.26
N ARG A 116 -8.21 25.79 -14.11
CA ARG A 116 -9.08 26.08 -15.24
C ARG A 116 -8.24 26.49 -16.43
N ASN A 117 -8.66 26.07 -17.63
CA ASN A 117 -8.05 26.53 -18.86
C ASN A 117 -8.21 28.04 -19.01
N VAL A 118 -7.16 28.71 -19.50
CA VAL A 118 -7.20 30.13 -19.83
C VAL A 118 -8.12 30.41 -21.02
N GLU A 119 -8.16 29.47 -21.98
CA GLU A 119 -9.04 29.50 -23.14
C GLU A 119 -10.09 28.38 -23.05
N ASN A 120 -11.23 28.58 -23.72
CA ASN A 120 -12.22 27.51 -23.85
C ASN A 120 -11.69 26.45 -24.83
N VAL A 121 -11.47 25.24 -24.34
CA VAL A 121 -11.00 24.10 -25.15
C VAL A 121 -12.18 23.19 -25.45
N SER A 122 -12.33 22.78 -26.71
CA SER A 122 -13.33 21.78 -27.12
C SER A 122 -12.82 20.36 -26.87
N GLY A 123 -13.71 19.45 -26.47
CA GLY A 123 -13.41 18.04 -26.19
C GLY A 123 -13.62 17.66 -24.73
N THR A 124 -13.61 16.36 -24.46
CA THR A 124 -13.73 15.80 -23.10
C THR A 124 -12.69 14.73 -22.91
N VAL A 125 -11.93 14.84 -21.82
CA VAL A 125 -11.00 13.80 -21.38
C VAL A 125 -11.74 12.93 -20.38
N VAL A 126 -11.73 11.61 -20.61
CA VAL A 126 -12.36 10.64 -19.71
C VAL A 126 -11.27 9.95 -18.87
N SER A 127 -11.59 9.68 -17.61
CA SER A 127 -10.73 8.97 -16.68
C SER A 127 -11.47 7.76 -16.13
N ILE A 128 -10.96 6.55 -16.37
CA ILE A 128 -11.62 5.29 -16.00
C ILE A 128 -10.93 4.67 -14.78
N ASP A 129 -11.68 4.41 -13.72
CA ASP A 129 -11.20 3.63 -12.58
C ASP A 129 -11.36 2.14 -12.86
N ASN A 130 -10.24 1.44 -12.95
CA ASN A 130 -10.23 0.01 -13.25
C ASN A 130 -10.79 -0.84 -12.10
N THR A 131 -10.81 -0.32 -10.87
CA THR A 131 -11.38 -1.02 -9.71
C THR A 131 -12.90 -1.19 -9.81
N ILE A 132 -13.55 -0.45 -10.72
CA ILE A 132 -15.00 -0.53 -11.00
C ILE A 132 -15.31 -1.63 -12.03
N SER A 133 -14.30 -2.23 -12.66
CA SER A 133 -14.52 -3.38 -13.55
C SER A 133 -14.90 -4.59 -12.71
N SER A 134 -16.15 -5.05 -12.83
CA SER A 134 -16.62 -6.32 -12.29
C SER A 134 -15.75 -7.43 -12.89
N VAL A 135 -14.74 -7.85 -12.15
CA VAL A 135 -14.03 -9.09 -12.44
C VAL A 135 -15.09 -10.18 -12.36
N SER A 136 -15.35 -10.87 -13.47
CA SER A 136 -16.10 -12.14 -13.47
C SER A 136 -15.54 -12.97 -12.32
N PRO A 137 -16.36 -13.53 -11.41
CA PRO A 137 -15.85 -14.13 -10.18
C PRO A 137 -14.98 -15.32 -10.54
N ALA A 138 -13.66 -15.10 -10.61
CA ALA A 138 -12.67 -16.14 -10.75
C ALA A 138 -12.80 -17.00 -9.49
N LYS A 139 -13.07 -18.30 -9.66
CA LYS A 139 -13.22 -19.20 -8.52
C LYS A 139 -11.88 -19.19 -7.79
N THR A 140 -11.88 -18.64 -6.57
CA THR A 140 -10.66 -18.35 -5.82
C THR A 140 -10.57 -19.27 -4.61
N LEU A 141 -9.41 -19.89 -4.41
CA LEU A 141 -9.07 -20.64 -3.19
C LEU A 141 -8.00 -19.87 -2.40
N ILE A 142 -8.23 -19.68 -1.11
CA ILE A 142 -7.21 -19.17 -0.18
C ILE A 142 -6.65 -20.33 0.61
N VAL A 143 -5.39 -20.68 0.38
CA VAL A 143 -4.64 -21.65 1.18
C VAL A 143 -3.74 -20.87 2.13
N TYR A 144 -3.77 -21.15 3.43
CA TYR A 144 -2.92 -20.40 4.36
C TYR A 144 -2.44 -21.17 5.59
N PHE A 145 -1.27 -20.79 6.09
CA PHE A 145 -0.77 -21.18 7.41
C PHE A 145 -0.73 -19.95 8.34
N SER A 146 -1.22 -20.11 9.56
CA SER A 146 -1.13 -19.06 10.58
C SER A 146 -0.89 -19.64 11.97
N GLN A 147 0.27 -19.31 12.55
CA GLN A 147 0.60 -19.73 13.92
C GLN A 147 -0.05 -18.82 14.96
N THR A 148 0.11 -17.50 14.82
CA THR A 148 -0.32 -16.51 15.83
C THR A 148 -1.52 -15.66 15.40
N GLY A 149 -2.16 -16.00 14.28
CA GLY A 149 -3.46 -15.44 13.89
C GLY A 149 -3.42 -14.25 12.92
N ASN A 150 -2.26 -13.63 12.68
CA ASN A 150 -2.18 -12.48 11.75
C ASN A 150 -2.63 -12.85 10.33
N THR A 151 -2.05 -13.91 9.76
CA THR A 151 -2.41 -14.41 8.43
C THR A 151 -3.86 -14.91 8.38
N ASP A 152 -4.36 -15.49 9.47
CA ASP A 152 -5.77 -15.92 9.58
C ASP A 152 -6.75 -14.74 9.44
N GLY A 153 -6.45 -13.62 10.11
CA GLY A 153 -7.24 -12.40 9.99
C GLY A 153 -7.31 -11.88 8.55
N PHE A 154 -6.16 -11.80 7.87
CA PHE A 154 -6.12 -11.39 6.46
C PHE A 154 -6.84 -12.37 5.54
N ALA A 155 -6.64 -13.68 5.72
CA ALA A 155 -7.29 -14.71 4.91
C ALA A 155 -8.82 -14.60 5.00
N LYS A 156 -9.38 -14.39 6.19
CA LYS A 156 -10.83 -14.19 6.41
C LYS A 156 -11.36 -12.89 5.81
N ILE A 157 -10.58 -11.80 5.84
CA ILE A 157 -10.94 -10.54 5.18
C ILE A 157 -11.04 -10.76 3.67
N ILE A 158 -10.02 -11.38 3.07
CA ILE A 158 -9.98 -11.66 1.63
C ILE A 158 -11.11 -12.61 1.25
N GLN A 159 -11.36 -13.66 2.04
CA GLN A 159 -12.46 -14.60 1.83
C GLN A 159 -13.80 -13.87 1.70
N LYS A 160 -14.10 -12.97 2.64
CA LYS A 160 -15.35 -12.19 2.66
C LYS A 160 -15.46 -11.25 1.47
N VAL A 161 -14.36 -10.64 1.04
CA VAL A 161 -14.34 -9.68 -0.08
C VAL A 161 -14.43 -10.39 -1.43
N ALA A 162 -13.74 -11.51 -1.59
CA ALA A 162 -13.63 -12.24 -2.85
C ALA A 162 -14.71 -13.32 -3.04
N GLY A 163 -15.46 -13.68 -1.98
CA GLY A 163 -16.35 -14.84 -2.02
C GLY A 163 -15.58 -16.16 -2.23
N ALA A 164 -14.36 -16.23 -1.72
CA ALA A 164 -13.43 -17.34 -1.96
C ALA A 164 -13.68 -18.53 -1.02
N ASP A 165 -13.33 -19.73 -1.49
CA ASP A 165 -13.13 -20.88 -0.62
C ASP A 165 -11.83 -20.71 0.18
N ILE A 166 -11.76 -21.32 1.37
CA ILE A 166 -10.62 -21.16 2.28
C ILE A 166 -10.19 -22.49 2.87
N PHE A 167 -8.88 -22.71 2.90
CA PHE A 167 -8.25 -23.90 3.48
C PHE A 167 -7.09 -23.49 4.38
N ARG A 168 -7.13 -23.89 5.66
CA ARG A 168 -6.06 -23.64 6.62
C ARG A 168 -5.15 -24.87 6.72
N ILE A 169 -3.88 -24.67 6.45
CA ILE A 169 -2.84 -25.66 6.70
C ILE A 169 -2.65 -25.79 8.20
N GLU A 170 -2.88 -27.01 8.72
CA GLU A 170 -2.67 -27.35 10.12
C GLU A 170 -1.78 -28.59 10.25
N ARG A 171 -0.86 -28.56 11.19
CA ARG A 171 -0.01 -29.71 11.54
C ARG A 171 -0.77 -30.69 12.43
N VAL A 172 -0.46 -31.98 12.32
CA VAL A 172 -0.91 -32.99 13.30
C VAL A 172 -0.32 -32.69 14.68
N ILE A 173 1.00 -32.49 14.75
CA ILE A 173 1.70 -32.08 15.97
C ILE A 173 1.83 -30.56 15.97
N PRO A 174 1.16 -29.82 16.88
CA PRO A 174 1.27 -28.36 16.96
C PRO A 174 2.68 -27.91 17.32
N TYR A 175 3.05 -26.71 16.90
CA TYR A 175 4.24 -26.02 17.43
C TYR A 175 4.15 -25.86 18.95
N SER A 176 5.30 -25.79 19.61
CA SER A 176 5.41 -25.71 21.07
C SER A 176 4.77 -24.49 21.72
N ALA A 177 4.49 -23.41 20.96
CA ALA A 177 3.87 -22.19 21.49
C ALA A 177 2.82 -21.60 20.54
N THR A 178 1.74 -21.06 21.11
CA THR A 178 0.63 -20.40 20.38
C THR A 178 0.82 -18.90 20.20
N HIS A 179 1.89 -18.34 20.77
CA HIS A 179 2.28 -16.94 20.63
C HIS A 179 3.75 -16.82 20.22
N ASN A 180 4.11 -15.63 19.74
CA ASN A 180 5.49 -15.29 19.41
C ASN A 180 6.41 -15.50 20.63
N SER A 181 7.43 -16.34 20.50
CA SER A 181 8.37 -16.67 21.57
C SER A 181 9.71 -17.11 21.00
N GLN A 182 10.79 -16.97 21.79
CA GLN A 182 12.11 -17.46 21.39
C GLN A 182 12.12 -18.96 21.11
N GLY A 183 11.36 -19.74 21.89
CA GLY A 183 11.22 -21.20 21.69
C GLY A 183 10.58 -21.54 20.35
N LEU A 184 9.48 -20.86 19.99
CA LEU A 184 8.82 -21.04 18.68
C LEU A 184 9.76 -20.73 17.52
N TYR A 185 10.52 -19.63 17.62
CA TYR A 185 11.45 -19.24 16.56
C TYR A 185 12.61 -20.23 16.43
N ALA A 186 13.12 -20.75 17.55
CA ALA A 186 14.19 -21.75 17.57
C ALA A 186 13.72 -23.09 17.01
N GLU A 187 12.49 -23.51 17.33
CA GLU A 187 11.85 -24.69 16.74
C GLU A 187 11.71 -24.54 15.22
N ALA A 188 11.13 -23.43 14.75
CA ALA A 188 10.98 -23.14 13.33
C ALA A 188 12.33 -23.06 12.58
N LEU A 189 13.37 -22.50 13.21
CA LEU A 189 14.73 -22.45 12.64
C LEU A 189 15.32 -23.85 12.49
N THR A 190 15.12 -24.68 13.51
CA THR A 190 15.62 -26.07 13.52
C THR A 190 14.96 -26.87 12.40
N GLU A 191 13.64 -26.75 12.25
CA GLU A 191 12.89 -27.39 11.16
C GLU A 191 13.37 -26.92 9.78
N GLN A 192 13.66 -25.62 9.62
CA GLN A 192 14.20 -25.10 8.36
C GLN A 192 15.58 -25.68 8.07
N ARG A 193 16.49 -25.72 9.06
CA ARG A 193 17.85 -26.25 8.88
C ARG A 193 17.88 -27.74 8.60
N GLN A 194 16.91 -28.48 9.13
CA GLN A 194 16.81 -29.93 8.97
C GLN A 194 15.93 -30.35 7.78
N ASN A 195 15.35 -29.39 7.03
CA ASN A 195 14.34 -29.65 6.01
C ASN A 195 13.21 -30.56 6.51
N THR A 196 12.78 -30.35 7.76
CA THR A 196 11.71 -31.15 8.38
C THR A 196 10.43 -31.04 7.56
N ILE A 197 9.78 -32.19 7.36
CA ILE A 197 8.48 -32.34 6.69
C ILE A 197 7.46 -32.71 7.78
N PRO A 198 6.83 -31.74 8.46
CA PRO A 198 5.81 -32.04 9.45
C PRO A 198 4.57 -32.63 8.79
N GLU A 199 3.96 -33.62 9.45
CA GLU A 199 2.68 -34.20 9.03
C GLU A 199 1.55 -33.16 9.17
N LEU A 200 0.70 -33.07 8.14
CA LEU A 200 -0.46 -32.19 8.09
C LEU A 200 -1.74 -32.96 8.44
N LYS A 201 -2.69 -32.28 9.09
CA LYS A 201 -3.96 -32.92 9.49
C LYS A 201 -4.82 -33.32 8.30
N LEU A 202 -4.87 -32.46 7.29
CA LEU A 202 -5.72 -32.55 6.11
C LEU A 202 -5.01 -31.87 4.94
N TYR A 203 -5.44 -32.21 3.73
CA TYR A 203 -5.18 -31.52 2.47
C TYR A 203 -6.49 -30.97 1.87
N VAL A 204 -6.38 -30.27 0.73
CA VAL A 204 -7.52 -29.58 0.10
C VAL A 204 -8.61 -30.57 -0.31
N GLU A 205 -8.22 -31.71 -0.85
CA GLU A 205 -9.11 -32.80 -1.27
C GLU A 205 -9.87 -33.45 -0.12
N ASP A 206 -9.29 -33.50 1.09
CA ASP A 206 -9.90 -34.13 2.26
C ASP A 206 -11.13 -33.36 2.76
N VAL A 207 -11.21 -32.06 2.44
CA VAL A 207 -12.35 -31.19 2.79
C VAL A 207 -13.33 -31.02 1.63
N GLY A 208 -13.23 -31.86 0.59
CA GLY A 208 -14.13 -31.84 -0.57
C GLY A 208 -13.84 -30.71 -1.56
N LEU A 209 -12.67 -30.08 -1.50
CA LEU A 209 -12.25 -29.06 -2.46
C LEU A 209 -11.32 -29.70 -3.50
N ASN A 210 -11.41 -29.27 -4.75
CA ASN A 210 -10.52 -29.72 -5.81
C ASN A 210 -9.71 -28.52 -6.33
N ILE A 211 -8.39 -28.55 -6.10
CA ILE A 211 -7.50 -27.43 -6.44
C ILE A 211 -7.51 -27.08 -7.93
N ASN A 212 -7.83 -28.04 -8.80
CA ASN A 212 -7.89 -27.85 -10.25
C ASN A 212 -9.15 -27.12 -10.73
N GLU A 213 -10.13 -26.89 -9.85
CA GLU A 213 -11.36 -26.13 -10.19
C GLU A 213 -11.21 -24.62 -10.00
N TYR A 214 -10.09 -24.16 -9.44
CA TYR A 214 -9.88 -22.76 -9.11
C TYR A 214 -9.04 -22.05 -10.17
N ASP A 215 -9.50 -20.87 -10.57
CA ASP A 215 -8.78 -19.98 -11.49
C ASP A 215 -7.62 -19.26 -10.79
N THR A 216 -7.75 -19.07 -9.48
CA THR A 216 -6.77 -18.34 -8.66
C THR A 216 -6.61 -19.02 -7.30
N ILE A 217 -5.35 -19.24 -6.92
CA ILE A 217 -4.98 -19.76 -5.61
C ILE A 217 -4.11 -18.71 -4.91
N LEU A 218 -4.59 -18.23 -3.77
CA LEU A 218 -3.85 -17.31 -2.91
C LEU A 218 -3.19 -18.11 -1.79
N LEU A 219 -1.86 -18.10 -1.74
CA LEU A 219 -1.10 -18.77 -0.69
C LEU A 219 -0.62 -17.76 0.36
N GLY A 220 -1.11 -17.87 1.60
CA GLY A 220 -0.77 -16.96 2.70
C GLY A 220 0.01 -17.65 3.82
N TYR A 221 1.08 -17.03 4.31
CA TYR A 221 1.83 -17.55 5.47
C TYR A 221 2.67 -16.47 6.13
N CYS A 222 3.10 -16.71 7.37
CA CYS A 222 4.07 -15.87 8.05
C CYS A 222 5.48 -16.09 7.48
N ASN A 223 6.25 -15.02 7.31
CA ASN A 223 7.67 -15.14 6.97
C ASN A 223 8.47 -15.50 8.23
N TRP A 224 9.09 -16.68 8.23
CA TRP A 224 10.04 -17.09 9.26
C TRP A 224 11.40 -17.33 8.62
N TRP A 225 12.42 -16.64 9.15
CA TRP A 225 13.80 -16.79 8.70
C TRP A 225 13.99 -16.56 7.18
N ALA A 226 13.31 -15.54 6.66
CA ALA A 226 13.29 -15.19 5.23
C ALA A 226 12.84 -16.35 4.33
N SER A 227 11.99 -17.23 4.84
CA SER A 227 11.55 -18.44 4.14
C SER A 227 10.11 -18.83 4.48
N ILE A 228 9.60 -19.82 3.75
CA ILE A 228 8.28 -20.39 3.94
C ILE A 228 8.29 -21.38 5.13
N PRO A 229 7.28 -21.36 6.02
CA PRO A 229 7.18 -22.31 7.14
C PRO A 229 7.18 -23.77 6.68
N ALA A 230 7.69 -24.68 7.51
CA ALA A 230 7.75 -26.11 7.18
C ALA A 230 6.39 -26.72 6.80
N PRO A 231 5.26 -26.40 7.47
CA PRO A 231 3.94 -26.91 7.07
C PRO A 231 3.51 -26.46 5.67
N VAL A 232 3.91 -25.25 5.26
CA VAL A 232 3.63 -24.74 3.90
C VAL A 232 4.48 -25.47 2.88
N ARG A 233 5.75 -25.80 3.19
CA ARG A 233 6.57 -26.64 2.32
C ARG A 233 5.95 -28.01 2.15
N THR A 234 5.56 -28.68 3.24
CA THR A 234 4.90 -29.99 3.17
C THR A 234 3.69 -29.93 2.23
N PHE A 235 2.83 -28.93 2.42
CA PHE A 235 1.64 -28.74 1.59
C PHE A 235 1.97 -28.61 0.10
N LEU A 236 3.01 -27.86 -0.26
CA LEU A 236 3.40 -27.63 -1.66
C LEU A 236 4.11 -28.81 -2.32
N THR A 237 4.52 -29.81 -1.53
CA THR A 237 5.23 -31.01 -2.02
C THR A 237 4.37 -32.27 -2.02
N HIS A 238 3.11 -32.14 -1.63
CA HIS A 238 2.08 -33.17 -1.76
C HIS A 238 1.44 -33.08 -3.16
#